data_AF-A0A319D9N2-F1
#
_entry.id   AF-A0A319D9N2-F1
#
_cell.length_a   1.000
_cell.length_b   1.000
_cell.length_c   1.000
_cell.angle_alpha   90.00
_cell.angle_beta   90.00
_cell.angle_gamma   90.00
#
_symmetry.space_group_name_H-M   'P 1'
#
loop_
_entity.id
_entity.type
_entity.pdbx_description
1 polymer ?
#
loop_
_entity_poly.entity_id
_entity_poly.type
_entity_poly.pdbx_seq_one_letter_code
_entity_poly.pdbx_strand_id
1 'polypeptide(L)'
;MSFEKEEPEIQPSVIESASTVNDDWDVAEERRLIRKVDFYVLPLLLIAFFFLCLDRSNISNALTDHFKTDLGITTAQATLGNQLQQAGIIIFELPAIWASQLRLRVDTIIRVDPQGQSE
;
A
#
# COMPACT_ATOMS: atom_id res chain seq x y z
N MET A 1 19.21 51.60 -40.25
CA MET A 1 19.23 51.50 -38.78
C MET A 1 18.72 50.11 -38.46
N SER A 2 19.64 49.15 -38.45
CA SER A 2 19.33 47.73 -38.29
C SER A 2 19.29 47.42 -36.80
N PHE A 3 18.16 46.92 -36.33
CA PHE A 3 18.05 46.43 -34.97
C PHE A 3 18.71 45.05 -34.94
N GLU A 4 19.95 45.00 -34.46
CA GLU A 4 20.62 43.77 -34.08
C GLU A 4 19.80 43.13 -32.95
N LYS A 5 19.25 41.94 -33.20
CA LYS A 5 18.51 41.17 -32.21
C LYS A 5 19.54 40.47 -31.32
N GLU A 6 19.82 41.03 -30.14
CA GLU A 6 20.57 40.33 -29.10
C GLU A 6 19.79 39.09 -28.67
N GLU A 7 20.26 37.92 -29.08
CA GLU A 7 19.79 36.64 -28.61
C GLU A 7 20.48 36.36 -27.26
N PRO A 8 19.73 36.17 -26.16
CA PRO A 8 20.33 36.03 -24.85
C PRO A 8 21.13 34.72 -24.79
N GLU A 9 22.45 34.84 -24.71
CA GLU A 9 23.36 33.71 -24.54
C GLU A 9 23.13 33.10 -23.15
N ILE A 10 22.38 32.00 -23.10
CA ILE A 10 22.09 31.28 -21.87
C ILE A 10 23.40 30.64 -21.40
N GLN A 11 24.03 31.25 -20.39
CA GLN A 11 25.23 30.70 -19.76
C GLN A 11 24.92 29.31 -19.18
N PRO A 12 25.65 28.25 -19.58
CA PRO A 12 25.38 26.87 -19.15
C PRO A 12 25.54 26.66 -17.62
N SER A 13 26.19 27.60 -16.92
CA SER A 13 26.41 27.58 -15.47
C SER A 13 25.13 27.70 -14.63
N VAL A 14 24.04 28.26 -15.20
CA VAL A 14 22.76 28.41 -14.48
C VAL A 14 21.93 27.13 -14.53
N ILE A 15 22.14 26.27 -15.54
CA ILE A 15 21.41 25.00 -15.68
C ILE A 15 22.03 23.91 -14.79
N GLU A 16 23.35 23.96 -14.56
CA GLU A 16 24.08 22.97 -13.75
C GLU A 16 23.79 23.08 -12.24
N SER A 17 23.35 24.24 -11.77
CA SER A 17 23.05 24.49 -10.34
C SER A 17 21.63 24.11 -9.92
N ALA A 18 20.75 23.77 -10.87
CA ALA A 18 19.40 23.28 -10.56
C ALA A 18 19.30 21.74 -10.54
N SER A 19 20.30 21.03 -11.07
CA SER A 19 20.32 19.56 -11.10
C SER A 19 21.07 18.89 -9.94
N THR A 20 21.71 19.65 -9.05
CA THR A 20 22.29 19.09 -7.82
C THR A 20 21.25 19.08 -6.69
N VAL A 21 20.14 18.37 -6.90
CA VAL A 21 19.42 17.80 -5.75
C VAL A 21 20.34 16.69 -5.25
N ASN A 22 21.13 16.98 -4.21
CA ASN A 22 21.91 15.98 -3.50
C ASN A 22 20.94 14.96 -2.92
N ASP A 23 20.70 13.88 -3.65
CA ASP A 23 20.00 12.67 -3.19
C ASP A 23 20.98 11.80 -2.38
N ASP A 24 21.76 12.44 -1.49
CA ASP A 24 22.65 11.78 -0.54
C ASP A 24 21.81 11.26 0.64
N TRP A 25 20.94 10.30 0.35
CA TRP A 25 20.18 9.61 1.37
C TRP A 25 20.98 8.39 1.86
N ASP A 26 21.43 8.45 3.12
CA ASP A 26 22.13 7.32 3.72
C ASP A 26 21.15 6.17 4.01
N VAL A 27 21.48 4.98 3.51
CA VAL A 27 20.74 3.72 3.74
C VAL A 27 20.53 3.46 5.24
N ALA A 28 21.47 3.92 6.10
CA ALA A 28 21.32 3.81 7.54
C ALA A 28 20.21 4.73 8.11
N GLU A 29 20.04 5.92 7.54
CA GLU A 29 19.00 6.88 7.90
C GLU A 29 17.62 6.38 7.46
N GLU A 30 17.52 5.83 6.25
CA GLU A 30 16.30 5.18 5.75
C GLU A 30 15.78 4.10 6.71
N ARG A 31 16.67 3.17 7.08
CA ARG A 31 16.34 2.04 7.94
C ARG A 31 15.94 2.48 9.34
N ARG A 32 16.44 3.62 9.81
CA ARG A 32 16.05 4.18 11.11
C ARG A 32 14.64 4.74 11.06
N LEU A 33 14.27 5.37 9.95
CA LEU A 33 12.93 5.92 9.74
C LEU A 33 11.89 4.83 9.53
N ILE A 34 12.18 3.81 8.71
CA ILE A 34 11.31 2.64 8.53
C ILE A 34 11.03 1.98 9.87
N ARG A 35 12.06 1.68 10.67
CA ARG A 35 11.88 1.10 12.01
C ARG A 35 11.05 1.98 12.94
N LYS A 36 11.17 3.30 12.82
CA LYS A 36 10.40 4.24 13.64
C LYS A 36 8.92 4.20 13.24
N VAL A 37 8.61 4.17 11.95
CA VAL A 37 7.25 4.03 11.45
C VAL A 37 6.67 2.67 11.86
N ASP A 38 7.42 1.58 11.64
CA ASP A 38 7.03 0.23 12.04
C ASP A 38 6.74 0.13 13.53
N PHE A 39 7.49 0.84 14.38
CA PHE A 39 7.26 0.83 15.83
C PHE A 39 5.92 1.47 16.24
N TYR A 40 5.34 2.35 15.43
CA TYR A 40 4.01 2.90 15.70
C TYR A 40 2.91 2.12 14.98
N VAL A 41 3.18 1.68 13.75
CA VAL A 41 2.20 1.01 12.89
C VAL A 41 2.00 -0.46 13.28
N LEU A 42 3.08 -1.20 13.56
CA LEU A 42 2.99 -2.62 13.90
C LEU A 42 2.19 -2.87 15.19
N PRO A 43 2.36 -2.15 16.31
CA PRO A 43 1.57 -2.40 17.51
C PRO A 43 0.08 -2.08 17.29
N LEU A 44 -0.21 -1.02 16.52
CA LEU A 44 -1.59 -0.67 16.18
C LEU A 44 -2.24 -1.78 15.34
N LEU A 45 -1.53 -2.27 14.32
CA LEU A 45 -1.97 -3.41 13.51
C LEU A 45 -2.14 -4.67 14.35
N LEU A 46 -1.21 -4.93 15.28
CA LEU A 46 -1.28 -6.09 16.17
C LEU A 46 -2.52 -6.05 17.06
N ILE A 47 -2.83 -4.89 17.64
CA ILE A 47 -4.03 -4.69 18.47
C ILE A 47 -5.29 -4.83 17.63
N ALA A 48 -5.35 -4.19 16.46
CA ALA A 48 -6.49 -4.31 15.55
C ALA A 48 -6.72 -5.75 15.11
N PHE A 49 -5.66 -6.46 14.75
CA PHE A 49 -5.71 -7.87 14.37
C PHE A 49 -6.10 -8.77 15.56
N PHE A 50 -5.61 -8.44 16.76
CA PHE A 50 -6.00 -9.14 17.99
C PHE A 50 -7.51 -9.02 18.25
N PHE A 51 -8.09 -7.82 18.14
CA PHE A 51 -9.54 -7.65 18.28
C PHE A 51 -10.32 -8.39 17.20
N LEU A 52 -9.83 -8.40 15.95
CA LEU A 52 -10.43 -9.19 14.88
C LEU A 52 -10.45 -10.70 15.19
N CYS A 53 -9.35 -11.21 15.76
CA CYS A 53 -9.29 -12.60 16.22
C CYS A 53 -10.18 -12.86 17.44
N LEU A 54 -10.29 -11.89 18.35
CA LEU A 54 -11.14 -11.96 19.54
C LEU A 54 -12.63 -12.03 19.15
N ASP A 55 -13.07 -11.20 18.20
CA ASP A 55 -14.44 -11.24 17.68
C ASP A 55 -14.77 -12.59 17.03
N ARG A 56 -13.84 -13.11 16.22
CA ARG A 56 -13.97 -14.44 15.61
C ARG A 56 -14.05 -15.55 16.66
N SER A 57 -13.19 -15.50 17.68
CA SER A 57 -13.13 -16.51 18.74
C SER A 57 -14.39 -16.50 19.61
N ASN A 58 -14.86 -15.31 19.99
CA ASN A 58 -16.06 -15.15 20.82
C ASN A 58 -17.32 -15.62 20.08
N ILE A 59 -17.46 -15.32 18.80
CA ILE A 59 -18.55 -15.85 17.97
C ILE A 59 -18.46 -17.38 17.86
N SER A 60 -17.26 -17.92 17.60
CA SER A 60 -17.06 -19.37 17.51
C SER A 60 -17.45 -20.09 18.80
N ASN A 61 -17.09 -19.53 19.96
CA ASN A 61 -17.41 -20.11 21.26
C ASN A 61 -18.91 -20.01 21.56
N ALA A 62 -19.55 -18.86 21.28
CA ALA A 62 -21.00 -18.69 21.43
C ALA A 62 -21.79 -19.68 20.58
N LEU A 63 -21.33 -20.01 19.36
CA LEU A 63 -21.96 -21.03 18.53
C LEU A 63 -21.78 -22.47 19.03
N THR A 64 -20.91 -22.69 20.00
CA THR A 64 -20.62 -24.02 20.56
C THR A 64 -21.36 -24.22 21.89
N ASP A 65 -21.53 -23.14 22.65
CA ASP A 65 -22.39 -23.10 23.83
C ASP A 65 -23.88 -23.09 23.44
N HIS A 66 -24.79 -23.35 24.39
CA HIS A 66 -26.24 -23.56 24.21
C HIS A 66 -27.01 -22.50 23.38
N PHE A 67 -26.35 -21.43 22.94
CA PHE A 67 -26.81 -20.39 22.03
C PHE A 67 -27.41 -20.89 20.71
N LYS A 68 -26.87 -21.97 20.10
CA LYS A 68 -27.48 -22.58 18.90
C LYS A 68 -28.87 -23.14 19.17
N THR A 69 -29.02 -23.80 20.31
CA THR A 69 -30.29 -24.37 20.79
C THR A 69 -31.27 -23.29 21.25
N ASP A 70 -30.78 -22.23 21.91
CA ASP A 70 -31.63 -21.16 22.45
C ASP A 70 -32.15 -20.19 21.39
N LEU A 71 -31.40 -19.96 20.30
CA LEU A 71 -31.81 -19.10 19.17
C LEU A 71 -32.36 -19.88 17.97
N GLY A 72 -32.38 -21.21 18.02
CA GLY A 72 -32.84 -22.05 16.90
C GLY A 72 -31.97 -21.93 15.64
N ILE A 73 -30.72 -21.47 15.76
CA ILE A 73 -29.82 -21.24 14.64
C ILE A 73 -29.25 -22.57 14.16
N THR A 74 -29.42 -22.85 12.87
CA THR A 74 -28.87 -24.07 12.26
C THR A 74 -27.37 -23.93 11.98
N THR A 75 -26.66 -25.06 11.94
CA THR A 75 -25.24 -25.13 11.55
C THR A 75 -24.96 -24.54 10.16
N ALA A 76 -25.95 -24.51 9.27
CA ALA A 76 -25.86 -23.85 7.97
C ALA A 76 -25.77 -22.31 8.10
N GLN A 77 -26.60 -21.69 8.94
CA GLN A 77 -26.61 -20.24 9.16
C GLN A 77 -25.33 -19.76 9.84
N ALA A 78 -24.83 -20.54 10.79
CA ALA A 78 -23.52 -20.38 11.41
C ALA A 78 -22.38 -20.30 10.38
N THR A 79 -22.38 -21.27 9.46
CA THR A 79 -21.36 -21.37 8.41
C THR A 79 -21.49 -20.21 7.42
N LEU A 80 -22.72 -19.79 7.10
CA LEU A 80 -22.98 -18.59 6.29
C LEU A 80 -22.43 -17.32 6.93
N GLY A 81 -22.57 -17.14 8.25
CA GLY A 81 -21.99 -16.01 8.96
C GLY A 81 -20.47 -15.94 8.84
N ASN A 82 -19.79 -17.08 8.95
CA ASN A 82 -18.34 -17.16 8.75
C ASN A 82 -17.94 -16.89 7.29
N GLN A 83 -18.73 -17.38 6.32
CA GLN A 83 -18.51 -17.06 4.90
C GLN A 83 -18.69 -15.57 4.61
N LEU A 84 -19.68 -14.91 5.22
CA LEU A 84 -19.90 -13.48 5.06
C LEU A 84 -18.75 -12.65 5.65
N GLN A 85 -18.20 -13.05 6.80
CA GLN A 85 -16.99 -12.44 7.37
C GLN A 85 -15.81 -12.53 6.39
N GLN A 86 -15.57 -13.71 5.81
CA GLN A 86 -14.51 -13.90 4.83
C GLN A 86 -14.76 -13.11 3.54
N ALA A 87 -16.01 -13.04 3.08
CA ALA A 87 -16.38 -12.25 1.90
C ALA A 87 -16.10 -10.75 2.13
N GLY A 88 -16.39 -10.23 3.33
CA GLY A 88 -16.06 -8.86 3.71
C GLY A 88 -14.57 -8.56 3.57
N ILE A 89 -13.71 -9.43 4.10
CA ILE A 89 -12.24 -9.30 3.98
C ILE A 89 -11.82 -9.26 2.51
N ILE A 90 -12.32 -10.19 1.69
CA ILE A 90 -11.98 -10.28 0.26
C ILE A 90 -12.38 -9.00 -0.50
N ILE A 91 -13.55 -8.43 -0.22
CA ILE A 91 -14.02 -7.20 -0.87
C ILE A 91 -13.06 -6.03 -0.59
N PHE A 92 -12.48 -5.95 0.61
CA PHE A 92 -11.53 -4.89 0.95
C PHE A 92 -10.09 -5.20 0.47
N GLU A 93 -9.69 -6.47 0.39
CA GLU A 93 -8.36 -6.86 -0.07
C GLU A 93 -8.18 -6.73 -1.59
N LEU A 94 -9.20 -7.08 -2.40
CA LEU A 94 -9.07 -7.08 -3.86
C LEU A 94 -8.70 -5.70 -4.44
N PRO A 95 -9.32 -4.57 -4.04
CA PRO A 95 -8.94 -3.25 -4.50
C PRO A 95 -7.49 -2.88 -4.12
N ALA A 96 -7.07 -3.23 -2.90
CA ALA A 96 -5.72 -2.94 -2.43
C ALA A 96 -4.66 -3.70 -3.24
N ILE A 97 -4.91 -4.99 -3.51
CA ILE A 97 -4.05 -5.82 -4.34
C ILE A 97 -3.98 -5.22 -5.75
N TRP A 98 -5.12 -4.92 -6.38
CA TRP A 98 -5.15 -4.44 -7.76
C TRP A 98 -4.50 -3.06 -7.92
N ALA A 99 -4.69 -2.16 -6.96
CA ALA A 99 -4.03 -0.86 -6.94
C ALA A 99 -2.50 -1.00 -6.87
N SER A 100 -1.98 -1.90 -6.01
CA SER A 100 -0.55 -2.18 -5.92
C SER A 100 0.02 -2.75 -7.23
N GLN A 101 -0.73 -3.64 -7.88
CA GLN A 101 -0.31 -4.30 -9.12
C GLN A 101 -0.34 -3.35 -10.32
N LEU A 102 -1.34 -2.46 -10.40
CA LEU A 102 -1.42 -1.44 -11.43
C LEU A 102 -0.22 -0.48 -11.36
N ARG A 103 0.16 -0.07 -10.14
CA ARG A 103 1.33 0.78 -9.91
C ARG A 103 2.62 0.14 -10.43
N LEU A 104 2.87 -1.12 -10.07
CA LEU A 104 4.07 -1.86 -10.51
C LEU A 104 4.11 -2.06 -12.02
N ARG A 105 2.95 -2.31 -12.66
CA ARG A 105 2.86 -2.47 -14.12
C ARG A 105 3.14 -1.16 -14.85
N VAL A 106 2.66 -0.03 -14.36
CA VAL A 106 2.95 1.30 -14.92
C VAL A 106 4.43 1.65 -14.75
N ASP A 107 5.00 1.45 -13.55
CA ASP A 107 6.42 1.73 -13.27
C ASP A 107 7.35 0.87 -14.14
N THR A 108 6.96 -0.36 -14.47
CA THR A 108 7.72 -1.25 -15.38
C THR A 108 7.69 -0.74 -16.81
N ILE A 109 6.53 -0.30 -17.32
CA ILE A 109 6.40 0.19 -18.70
C ILE A 109 7.18 1.50 -18.90
N ILE A 110 7.15 2.41 -17.91
CA ILE A 110 7.85 3.70 -18.00
C ILE A 110 9.37 3.55 -17.89
N ARG A 111 9.88 2.57 -17.12
CA ARG A 111 11.33 2.30 -17.01
C ARG A 111 11.94 1.60 -18.23
N VAL A 112 11.15 1.08 -19.16
CA VAL A 112 11.63 0.30 -20.32
C VAL A 112 12.12 1.18 -21.48
N ASP A 113 12.08 2.51 -21.41
CA ASP A 113 12.66 3.37 -22.45
C ASP A 113 13.83 4.25 -21.97
N PRO A 114 15.07 3.76 -22.15
CA PRO A 114 16.20 4.66 -22.37
C PRO A 114 16.95 4.39 -23.68
N GLN A 115 16.56 3.37 -24.46
CA GLN A 115 17.21 3.02 -25.72
C GLN A 115 16.16 2.41 -26.65
N GLY A 116 15.61 3.24 -27.54
CA GLY A 116 14.95 2.77 -28.74
C GLY A 116 15.92 1.93 -29.57
N GLN A 117 15.85 0.61 -29.40
CA GLN A 117 16.29 -0.37 -30.38
C GLN A 117 15.19 -1.42 -30.54
N SER A 118 14.21 -1.06 -31.35
CA SER A 118 13.45 -2.01 -32.15
C SER A 118 14.33 -2.43 -33.34
N GLU A 119 14.59 -3.72 -33.45
CA GLU A 119 15.10 -4.46 -34.62
C GLU A 119 16.55 -4.22 -35.08
#